data_AF-A0A2V9K9H1-F1
#
_entry.id   AF-A0A2V9K9H1-F1
#
_cell.length_a   1.000
_cell.length_b   1.000
_cell.length_c   1.000
_cell.angle_alpha   90.00
_cell.angle_beta   90.00
_cell.angle_gamma   90.00
#
_symmetry.space_group_name_H-M   'P 1'
#
loop_
_entity.id
_entity.type
_entity.pdbx_description
1 polymer ?
#
loop_
_entity_poly.entity_id
_entity_poly.type
_entity_poly.pdbx_seq_one_letter_code
_entity_poly.pdbx_strand_id
1 'polypeptide(L)'
;MDGEMVRVDLNLAFDNDRKETVATYRLREGETIDVAALSNYEIGSFTIRVVLAKPLVEDPTPTDQLQITNNVPSLQVLRFEKADASSTSYQLEVRNLSNKDILCVDLYIPDPENHGSSGQRAGGWKRRPLIKSGEVWKTDVSNGRSGRTTSQGFVPQPPRVKTLIVRAIVFDDGAYEGDPEAAAEIEAMRLGQKVTYLKAIDLLEGALRQGDRQPAEVIQWLQEAVYAIPKQVSDDLLDGIISRFPSLSDGVRSSLKFQAESSARTTKQMVIRQIEMFKESATRSSEGTNLHDWLARTIAESQKHADVQ
;
A
#
# COMPACT_ATOMS: atom_id res chain seq x y z
N MET A 1 -25.33 -25.88 -19.89
CA MET A 1 -24.54 -24.64 -19.73
C MET A 1 -23.29 -25.03 -18.97
N ASP A 2 -22.12 -25.02 -19.62
CA ASP A 2 -20.86 -25.28 -18.93
C ASP A 2 -20.57 -24.10 -18.00
N GLY A 3 -20.64 -24.34 -16.69
CA GLY A 3 -20.34 -23.33 -15.67
C GLY A 3 -18.86 -22.94 -15.73
N GLU A 4 -18.60 -21.66 -15.49
CA GLU A 4 -17.25 -21.10 -15.43
C GLU A 4 -16.41 -21.85 -14.37
N MET A 5 -15.23 -22.34 -14.75
CA MET A 5 -14.31 -22.96 -13.81
C MET A 5 -13.51 -21.90 -13.07
N VAL A 6 -13.56 -21.95 -11.74
CA VAL A 6 -12.78 -21.08 -10.86
C VAL A 6 -11.51 -21.80 -10.43
N ARG A 7 -10.37 -21.10 -10.56
CA ARG A 7 -9.10 -21.55 -9.99
C ARG A 7 -8.97 -21.03 -8.56
N VAL A 8 -8.74 -21.93 -7.62
CA VAL A 8 -8.50 -21.61 -6.20
C VAL A 8 -7.07 -22.02 -5.85
N ASP A 9 -6.20 -21.06 -5.57
CA ASP A 9 -4.84 -21.30 -5.09
C ASP A 9 -4.79 -21.11 -3.57
N LEU A 10 -4.46 -22.19 -2.85
CA LEU A 10 -4.27 -22.17 -1.41
C LEU A 10 -2.79 -21.86 -1.10
N ASN A 11 -2.56 -20.74 -0.41
CA ASN A 11 -1.22 -20.26 -0.10
C ASN A 11 -1.02 -20.15 1.41
N LEU A 12 0.10 -20.68 1.91
CA LEU A 12 0.59 -20.39 3.25
C LEU A 12 1.43 -19.11 3.21
N ALA A 13 1.18 -18.21 4.16
CA ALA A 13 1.97 -17.01 4.34
C ALA A 13 2.78 -17.13 5.64
N PHE A 14 4.08 -16.89 5.54
CA PHE A 14 5.01 -16.97 6.67
C PHE A 14 5.36 -15.57 7.19
N ASP A 15 5.85 -15.49 8.43
CA ASP A 15 6.22 -14.22 9.08
C ASP A 15 7.30 -13.42 8.33
N ASN A 16 8.14 -14.09 7.54
CA ASN A 16 9.17 -13.45 6.71
C ASN A 16 8.66 -12.98 5.33
N ASP A 17 7.34 -13.00 5.10
CA ASP A 17 6.65 -12.69 3.84
C ASP A 17 6.78 -13.75 2.73
N ARG A 18 7.45 -14.88 3.01
CA ARG A 18 7.42 -16.03 2.09
C ARG A 18 5.98 -16.50 1.93
N LYS A 19 5.65 -16.86 0.69
CA LYS A 19 4.40 -17.55 0.36
C LYS A 19 4.70 -18.88 -0.29
N GLU A 20 3.92 -19.89 0.07
CA GLU A 20 4.02 -21.22 -0.53
C GLU A 20 2.63 -21.70 -0.96
N THR A 21 2.48 -21.99 -2.25
CA THR A 21 1.27 -22.62 -2.77
C THR A 21 1.30 -24.10 -2.42
N VAL A 22 0.38 -24.51 -1.56
CA VAL A 22 0.30 -25.89 -1.04
C VAL A 22 -0.74 -26.73 -1.76
N ALA A 23 -1.70 -26.08 -2.42
CA ALA A 23 -2.65 -26.75 -3.30
C ALA A 23 -3.25 -25.77 -4.33
N THR A 24 -3.56 -26.29 -5.51
CA THR A 24 -4.37 -25.59 -6.52
C THR A 24 -5.55 -26.47 -6.89
N TYR A 25 -6.75 -25.89 -6.81
CA TYR A 25 -8.00 -26.55 -7.17
C TYR A 25 -8.66 -25.85 -8.35
N ARG A 26 -9.40 -26.61 -9.15
CA ARG A 26 -10.29 -26.11 -10.20
C ARG A 26 -11.69 -26.59 -9.86
N LEU A 27 -12.56 -25.64 -9.53
CA LEU A 27 -13.89 -25.93 -9.00
C LEU A 27 -14.95 -25.20 -9.84
N ARG A 28 -16.09 -25.86 -10.06
CA ARG A 28 -17.30 -25.26 -10.63
C ARG A 28 -18.21 -24.74 -9.52
N GLU A 29 -19.18 -23.91 -9.88
CA GLU A 29 -20.23 -23.46 -8.96
C GLU A 29 -20.92 -24.65 -8.27
N GLY A 30 -21.07 -24.56 -6.95
CA GLY A 30 -21.70 -25.56 -6.10
C GLY A 30 -20.76 -26.67 -5.65
N GLU A 31 -19.61 -26.86 -6.32
CA GLU A 31 -18.63 -27.87 -5.95
C GLU A 31 -18.00 -27.56 -4.60
N THR A 32 -17.73 -28.65 -3.87
CA THR A 32 -17.23 -28.64 -2.50
C THR A 32 -16.00 -29.54 -2.46
N ILE A 33 -14.93 -29.11 -1.79
CA ILE A 33 -13.71 -29.88 -1.63
C ILE A 33 -13.23 -29.84 -0.19
N ASP A 34 -12.77 -30.99 0.31
CA ASP A 34 -12.09 -31.08 1.59
C ASP A 34 -10.59 -30.85 1.41
N VAL A 35 -10.09 -29.83 2.07
CA VAL A 35 -8.68 -29.45 2.06
C VAL A 35 -7.98 -30.23 3.18
N ALA A 36 -7.32 -31.32 2.81
CA ALA A 36 -6.45 -32.09 3.70
C ALA A 36 -4.94 -31.83 3.46
N ALA A 37 -4.60 -31.01 2.46
CA ALA A 37 -3.22 -30.74 2.03
C ALA A 37 -2.35 -30.00 3.08
N LEU A 38 -2.96 -29.55 4.18
CA LEU A 38 -2.32 -28.74 5.21
C LEU A 38 -1.90 -29.50 6.47
N SER A 39 -2.16 -30.81 6.55
CA SER A 39 -1.85 -31.62 7.73
C SER A 39 -0.35 -31.60 8.08
N ASN A 40 0.53 -31.45 7.08
CA ASN A 40 1.98 -31.31 7.28
C ASN A 40 2.39 -30.00 7.98
N TYR A 41 1.47 -29.05 8.12
CA TYR A 41 1.65 -27.76 8.77
C TYR A 41 0.85 -27.65 10.08
N GLU A 42 0.34 -28.77 10.60
CA GLU A 42 -0.49 -28.83 11.81
C GLU A 42 -1.79 -28.00 11.73
N ILE A 43 -2.22 -27.65 10.52
CA ILE A 43 -3.49 -26.97 10.28
C ILE A 43 -4.54 -28.04 9.99
N GLY A 44 -5.63 -28.02 10.76
CA GLY A 44 -6.76 -28.92 10.58
C GLY A 44 -7.41 -28.82 9.20
N SER A 45 -8.04 -29.89 8.76
CA SER A 45 -8.77 -29.88 7.49
C SER A 45 -9.98 -28.95 7.55
N PHE A 46 -10.32 -28.38 6.41
CA PHE A 46 -11.53 -27.58 6.24
C PHE A 46 -12.09 -27.74 4.84
N THR A 47 -13.33 -27.33 4.66
CA THR A 47 -14.04 -27.50 3.39
C THR A 47 -14.15 -26.17 2.66
N ILE A 48 -13.82 -26.15 1.37
CA ILE A 48 -14.05 -25.01 0.47
C ILE A 48 -15.24 -25.34 -0.42
N ARG A 49 -16.18 -24.40 -0.57
CA ARG A 49 -17.27 -24.49 -1.54
C ARG A 49 -17.30 -23.26 -2.42
N VAL A 50 -17.34 -23.44 -3.73
CA VAL A 50 -17.57 -22.34 -4.66
C VAL A 50 -19.07 -22.08 -4.73
N VAL A 51 -19.46 -20.83 -4.45
CA VAL A 51 -20.84 -20.38 -4.59
C VAL A 51 -20.86 -19.19 -5.53
N LEU A 52 -21.93 -19.07 -6.31
CA LEU A 52 -22.13 -17.87 -7.12
C LEU A 52 -22.29 -16.67 -6.18
N ALA A 53 -21.34 -15.74 -6.28
CA ALA A 53 -21.45 -14.44 -5.63
C ALA A 53 -22.50 -13.61 -6.38
N LYS A 54 -23.78 -13.87 -6.13
CA LYS A 54 -24.80 -12.87 -6.44
C LYS A 54 -24.59 -11.72 -5.44
N PRO A 55 -24.48 -10.45 -5.88
CA PRO A 55 -24.61 -9.33 -4.95
C PRO A 55 -25.92 -9.57 -4.19
N LEU A 56 -25.85 -9.75 -2.86
CA LEU A 56 -27.01 -10.13 -2.06
C LEU A 56 -28.13 -9.08 -2.12
N VAL A 57 -27.81 -7.87 -2.58
CA VAL A 57 -28.72 -6.78 -2.93
C VAL A 57 -28.03 -5.98 -4.04
N GLU A 58 -28.77 -5.43 -5.01
CA GLU A 58 -28.25 -4.28 -5.78
C GLU A 58 -27.81 -3.23 -4.76
N ASP A 59 -26.52 -2.95 -4.72
CA ASP A 59 -26.03 -2.01 -3.74
C ASP A 59 -26.71 -0.65 -3.94
N PRO A 60 -27.40 -0.11 -2.93
CA PRO A 60 -27.90 1.25 -3.04
C PRO A 60 -26.70 2.17 -3.26
N THR A 61 -26.80 3.04 -4.26
CA THR A 61 -25.79 4.07 -4.53
C THR A 61 -25.42 4.77 -3.22
N PRO A 62 -24.13 4.93 -2.88
CA PRO A 62 -23.74 5.69 -1.70
C PRO A 62 -24.36 7.09 -1.77
N THR A 63 -25.35 7.29 -0.92
CA THR A 63 -26.08 8.55 -0.74
C THR A 63 -25.34 9.48 0.23
N ASP A 64 -24.23 9.00 0.81
CA ASP A 64 -23.31 9.81 1.59
C ASP A 64 -22.79 10.96 0.73
N GLN A 65 -23.06 12.18 1.20
CA GLN A 65 -22.48 13.39 0.65
C GLN A 65 -21.14 13.63 1.34
N LEU A 66 -20.08 13.83 0.56
CA LEU A 66 -18.78 14.17 1.08
C LEU A 66 -18.60 15.68 0.96
N GLN A 67 -18.31 16.34 2.07
CA GLN A 67 -17.85 17.72 2.12
C GLN A 67 -16.32 17.73 2.23
N ILE A 68 -15.69 18.86 1.95
CA ILE A 68 -14.25 19.02 2.11
C ILE A 68 -13.94 20.15 3.08
N THR A 69 -12.97 19.92 3.96
CA THR A 69 -12.36 20.92 4.83
C THR A 69 -10.86 20.90 4.56
N ASN A 70 -10.30 22.08 4.32
CA ASN A 70 -8.88 22.24 4.03
C ASN A 70 -8.17 22.90 5.21
N ASN A 71 -7.31 22.16 5.91
CA ASN A 71 -6.58 22.68 7.08
C ASN A 71 -5.17 23.18 6.74
N VAL A 72 -4.80 23.22 5.45
CA VAL A 72 -3.46 23.63 5.01
C VAL A 72 -3.57 24.85 4.07
N PRO A 73 -2.99 26.00 4.42
CA PRO A 73 -3.12 27.22 3.60
C PRO A 73 -2.39 27.14 2.26
N SER A 74 -1.34 26.31 2.16
CA SER A 74 -0.56 26.18 0.93
C SER A 74 -1.21 25.32 -0.16
N LEU A 75 -2.34 24.65 0.11
CA LEU A 75 -3.14 24.00 -0.92
C LEU A 75 -4.45 24.74 -1.14
N GLN A 76 -4.76 25.06 -2.38
CA GLN A 76 -6.07 25.57 -2.78
C GLN A 76 -6.91 24.45 -3.37
N VAL A 77 -8.09 24.19 -2.81
CA VAL A 77 -9.08 23.31 -3.44
C VAL A 77 -9.69 24.05 -4.63
N LEU A 78 -9.49 23.53 -5.83
CA LEU A 78 -10.06 24.07 -7.07
C LEU A 78 -11.39 23.39 -7.42
N ARG A 79 -11.47 22.08 -7.18
CA ARG A 79 -12.63 21.26 -7.51
C ARG A 79 -12.76 20.11 -6.53
N PHE A 80 -14.00 19.85 -6.09
CA PHE A 80 -14.34 18.68 -5.30
C PHE A 80 -15.78 18.28 -5.57
N GLU A 81 -15.98 17.32 -6.47
CA GLU A 81 -17.31 16.89 -6.89
C GLU A 81 -17.30 15.46 -7.41
N LYS A 82 -18.47 14.82 -7.45
CA LYS A 82 -18.63 13.52 -8.10
C LYS A 82 -18.57 13.70 -9.62
N ALA A 83 -17.95 12.73 -10.31
CA ALA A 83 -17.97 12.70 -11.78
C ALA A 83 -19.41 12.54 -12.33
N ASP A 84 -20.25 11.77 -11.64
CA ASP A 84 -21.69 11.63 -11.87
C ASP A 84 -22.40 11.21 -10.57
N ALA A 85 -23.74 11.27 -10.56
CA ALA A 85 -24.53 10.97 -9.35
C ALA A 85 -24.38 9.53 -8.83
N SER A 86 -24.05 8.59 -9.72
CA SER A 86 -23.82 7.18 -9.40
C SER A 86 -22.39 6.88 -8.95
N SER A 87 -21.44 7.80 -9.15
CA SER A 87 -20.05 7.62 -8.76
C SER A 87 -19.91 7.44 -7.25
N THR A 88 -19.08 6.46 -6.89
CA THR A 88 -18.65 6.19 -5.51
C THR A 88 -17.40 6.98 -5.13
N SER A 89 -16.80 7.71 -6.08
CA SER A 89 -15.63 8.56 -5.88
C SER A 89 -15.91 10.03 -6.20
N TYR A 90 -15.19 10.90 -5.48
CA TYR A 90 -15.12 12.34 -5.73
C TYR A 90 -13.81 12.66 -6.43
N GLN A 91 -13.86 13.49 -7.46
CA GLN A 91 -12.66 14.06 -8.06
C GLN A 91 -12.21 15.27 -7.25
N LEU A 92 -11.01 15.21 -6.71
CA LEU A 92 -10.35 16.30 -6.02
C LEU A 92 -9.29 16.92 -6.94
N GLU A 93 -9.37 18.22 -7.18
CA GLU A 93 -8.31 19.01 -7.82
C GLU A 93 -7.81 20.08 -6.85
N VAL A 94 -6.50 20.09 -6.59
CA VAL A 94 -5.85 21.05 -5.70
C VAL A 94 -4.67 21.72 -6.38
N ARG A 95 -4.39 22.97 -6.03
CA ARG A 95 -3.21 23.71 -6.48
C ARG A 95 -2.26 24.00 -5.32
N ASN A 96 -0.98 23.78 -5.53
CA ASN A 96 0.06 24.22 -4.60
C ASN A 96 0.31 25.73 -4.75
N LEU A 97 -0.01 26.49 -3.71
CA LEU A 97 0.21 27.95 -3.63
C LEU A 97 1.55 28.32 -3.02
N SER A 98 2.27 27.37 -2.42
CA SER A 98 3.58 27.63 -1.83
C SER A 98 4.67 27.75 -2.89
N ASN A 99 5.81 28.29 -2.49
CA ASN A 99 7.05 28.29 -3.26
C ASN A 99 7.90 27.01 -3.05
N LYS A 100 7.34 25.97 -2.42
CA LYS A 100 8.00 24.70 -2.13
C LYS A 100 7.28 23.57 -2.84
N ASP A 101 7.98 22.48 -3.12
CA ASP A 101 7.36 21.29 -3.69
C ASP A 101 6.72 20.47 -2.57
N ILE A 102 5.49 20.01 -2.78
CA ILE A 102 4.76 19.16 -1.84
C ILE A 102 5.10 17.71 -2.15
N LEU A 103 5.68 17.01 -1.18
CA LEU A 103 5.97 15.58 -1.27
C LEU A 103 4.78 14.72 -0.90
N CYS A 104 3.99 15.12 0.10
CA CYS A 104 2.92 14.26 0.61
C CYS A 104 1.71 15.09 1.01
N VAL A 105 0.53 14.52 0.78
CA VAL A 105 -0.76 15.04 1.21
C VAL A 105 -1.48 13.92 1.97
N ASP A 106 -1.93 14.22 3.18
CA ASP A 106 -2.78 13.34 3.99
C ASP A 106 -4.24 13.79 3.89
N LEU A 107 -5.06 12.92 3.30
CA LEU A 107 -6.50 13.07 3.19
C LEU A 107 -7.17 12.12 4.17
N TYR A 108 -8.05 12.64 5.02
CA TYR A 108 -8.62 11.90 6.13
C TYR A 108 -10.13 12.08 6.20
N ILE A 109 -10.88 10.99 6.32
CA ILE A 109 -12.33 10.98 6.53
C ILE A 109 -12.58 10.28 7.87
N PRO A 110 -12.85 11.04 8.95
CA PRO A 110 -13.19 10.45 10.24
C PRO A 110 -14.50 9.66 10.15
N ASP A 111 -14.55 8.50 10.80
CA ASP A 111 -15.79 7.76 11.08
C ASP A 111 -16.00 7.75 12.60
N PRO A 112 -16.89 8.58 13.14
CA PRO A 112 -17.08 8.71 14.58
C PRO A 112 -17.77 7.49 15.23
N GLU A 113 -18.39 6.59 14.46
CA GLU A 113 -19.16 5.47 15.02
C GLU A 113 -18.42 4.14 14.98
N ASN A 114 -17.54 3.91 14.00
CA ASN A 114 -16.88 2.62 13.86
C ASN A 114 -15.45 2.57 14.42
N HIS A 115 -14.94 3.65 15.03
CA HIS A 115 -13.50 3.84 15.33
C HIS A 115 -12.56 3.61 14.14
N GLY A 116 -13.09 3.30 12.96
CA GLY A 116 -12.37 3.00 11.74
C GLY A 116 -12.41 4.23 10.86
N SER A 117 -11.37 5.05 10.92
CA SER A 117 -11.21 6.14 9.96
C SER A 117 -10.80 5.61 8.60
N SER A 118 -11.35 6.20 7.54
CA SER A 118 -10.80 6.00 6.20
C SER A 118 -9.88 7.17 5.86
N GLY A 119 -8.75 6.89 5.23
CA GLY A 119 -7.78 7.89 4.86
C GLY A 119 -7.06 7.49 3.59
N GLN A 120 -6.66 8.47 2.83
CA GLN A 120 -5.86 8.32 1.63
C GLN A 120 -4.63 9.21 1.80
N ARG A 121 -3.46 8.61 1.74
CA ARG A 121 -2.21 9.36 1.63
C ARG A 121 -1.73 9.27 0.21
N ALA A 122 -1.41 10.42 -0.36
CA ALA A 122 -0.74 10.50 -1.64
C ALA A 122 0.66 11.05 -1.39
N GLY A 123 1.66 10.38 -1.93
CA GLY A 123 3.06 10.75 -1.74
C GLY A 123 3.84 10.63 -3.04
N GLY A 124 4.69 11.61 -3.30
CA GLY A 124 5.81 11.57 -4.22
C GLY A 124 7.13 11.40 -3.48
N TRP A 125 8.22 11.57 -4.21
CA TRP A 125 9.60 11.49 -3.70
C TRP A 125 10.37 12.73 -4.13
N LYS A 126 11.54 13.02 -3.54
CA LYS A 126 12.22 14.32 -3.74
C LYS A 126 12.48 14.67 -5.20
N ARG A 127 12.80 13.68 -6.04
CA ARG A 127 13.05 13.88 -7.48
C ARG A 127 11.77 13.98 -8.32
N ARG A 128 10.63 13.59 -7.77
CA ARG A 128 9.32 13.63 -8.43
C ARG A 128 8.27 13.90 -7.35
N PRO A 129 8.18 15.17 -6.89
CA PRO A 129 7.24 15.54 -5.84
C PRO A 129 5.81 15.24 -6.29
N LEU A 130 4.90 15.15 -5.33
CA LEU A 130 3.49 14.93 -5.63
C LEU A 130 2.90 16.14 -6.37
N ILE A 131 3.24 17.35 -5.91
CA ILE A 131 2.73 18.61 -6.45
C ILE A 131 3.87 19.64 -6.43
N LYS A 132 4.39 20.01 -7.60
CA LYS A 132 5.39 21.09 -7.69
C LYS A 132 4.77 22.43 -7.29
N SER A 133 5.61 23.41 -6.94
CA SER A 133 5.16 24.79 -6.73
C SER A 133 4.33 25.29 -7.92
N GLY A 134 3.12 25.80 -7.65
CA GLY A 134 2.17 26.28 -8.66
C GLY A 134 1.41 25.20 -9.44
N GLU A 135 1.76 23.92 -9.29
CA GLU A 135 1.14 22.82 -10.02
C GLU A 135 -0.26 22.47 -9.50
N VAL A 136 -1.10 21.94 -10.39
CA VAL A 136 -2.40 21.36 -10.05
C VAL A 136 -2.27 19.84 -10.01
N TRP A 137 -2.65 19.24 -8.89
CA TRP A 137 -2.72 17.80 -8.71
C TRP A 137 -4.18 17.35 -8.66
N LYS A 138 -4.44 16.18 -9.26
CA LYS A 138 -5.76 15.58 -9.34
C LYS A 138 -5.72 14.18 -8.76
N THR A 139 -6.72 13.83 -7.97
CA THR A 139 -6.90 12.49 -7.44
C THR A 139 -8.37 12.15 -7.29
N ASP A 140 -8.67 10.86 -7.34
CA ASP A 140 -9.97 10.36 -6.91
C ASP A 140 -9.91 10.08 -5.41
N VAL A 141 -10.99 10.45 -4.71
CA VAL A 141 -11.23 10.17 -3.31
C VAL A 141 -12.41 9.21 -3.23
N SER A 142 -12.15 7.99 -2.77
CA SER A 142 -13.20 6.99 -2.60
C SER A 142 -14.06 7.34 -1.38
N ASN A 143 -15.37 7.43 -1.59
CA ASN A 143 -16.32 7.50 -0.48
C ASN A 143 -16.76 6.07 -0.14
N GLY A 144 -16.00 5.44 0.74
CA GLY A 144 -16.28 4.07 1.18
C GLY A 144 -17.66 3.93 1.82
N ARG A 145 -18.29 2.77 1.61
CA ARG A 145 -19.54 2.42 2.30
C ARG A 145 -19.24 2.08 3.76
N SER A 146 -20.04 2.62 4.65
CA SER A 146 -20.08 2.17 6.04
C SER A 146 -21.30 1.27 6.22
N GLY A 147 -21.14 0.16 6.94
CA GLY A 147 -22.20 -0.83 7.11
C GLY A 147 -21.75 -1.96 7.99
N ARG A 148 -22.67 -2.85 8.34
CA ARG A 148 -22.39 -4.05 9.10
C ARG A 148 -22.75 -5.28 8.29
N THR A 149 -21.86 -6.26 8.27
CA THR A 149 -22.17 -7.58 7.73
C THR A 149 -22.99 -8.34 8.76
N THR A 150 -24.17 -8.82 8.35
CA THR A 150 -25.05 -9.66 9.18
C THR A 150 -25.20 -11.03 8.53
N SER A 151 -25.80 -11.99 9.25
CA SER A 151 -26.13 -13.32 8.69
C SER A 151 -27.09 -13.26 7.51
N GLN A 152 -27.79 -12.14 7.30
CA GLN A 152 -28.70 -11.90 6.18
C GLN A 152 -28.08 -11.05 5.07
N GLY A 153 -26.78 -10.72 5.18
CA GLY A 153 -26.06 -9.91 4.21
C GLY A 153 -25.60 -8.56 4.78
N PHE A 154 -25.07 -7.72 3.89
CA PHE A 154 -24.60 -6.39 4.22
C PHE A 154 -25.79 -5.47 4.53
N VAL A 155 -25.77 -4.85 5.70
CA VAL A 155 -26.73 -3.82 6.09
C VAL A 155 -26.00 -2.48 6.02
N PRO A 156 -26.28 -1.64 5.02
CA PRO A 156 -25.66 -0.32 4.93
C PRO A 156 -26.06 0.52 6.14
N GLN A 157 -25.13 1.34 6.63
CA GLN A 157 -25.49 2.38 7.58
C GLN A 157 -26.38 3.43 6.89
N PRO A 158 -27.25 4.13 7.64
CA PRO A 158 -28.00 5.24 7.09
C PRO A 158 -27.09 6.29 6.43
N PRO A 159 -27.53 6.96 5.35
CA PRO A 159 -26.72 7.93 4.65
C PRO A 159 -26.35 9.12 5.53
N ARG A 160 -25.13 9.62 5.42
CA ARG A 160 -24.60 10.71 6.24
C ARG A 160 -23.75 11.68 5.43
N VAL A 161 -23.68 12.90 5.94
CA VAL A 161 -22.66 13.85 5.48
C VAL A 161 -21.34 13.49 6.17
N LYS A 162 -20.34 13.14 5.36
CA LYS A 162 -18.97 12.91 5.80
C LYS A 162 -18.11 14.11 5.40
N THR A 163 -16.98 14.30 6.08
CA THR A 163 -16.04 15.38 5.74
C THR A 163 -14.69 14.78 5.39
N LEU A 164 -14.23 15.03 4.17
CA LEU A 164 -12.83 14.89 3.79
C LEU A 164 -12.03 16.05 4.37
N ILE A 165 -11.00 15.73 5.14
CA ILE A 165 -10.10 16.70 5.75
C ILE A 165 -8.75 16.58 5.05
N VAL A 166 -8.27 17.68 4.46
CA VAL A 166 -6.85 17.80 4.10
C VAL A 166 -6.10 18.06 5.39
N ARG A 167 -5.60 16.99 6.02
CA ARG A 167 -5.16 16.99 7.42
C ARG A 167 -3.75 17.56 7.56
N ALA A 168 -2.84 17.19 6.68
CA ALA A 168 -1.47 17.70 6.66
C ALA A 168 -0.84 17.61 5.27
N ILE A 169 0.20 18.41 5.05
CA ILE A 169 1.12 18.30 3.92
C ILE A 169 2.57 18.32 4.40
N VAL A 170 3.45 17.63 3.68
CA VAL A 170 4.90 17.64 3.92
C VAL A 170 5.60 18.10 2.65
N PHE A 171 6.48 19.09 2.79
CA PHE A 171 7.30 19.67 1.72
C PHE A 171 8.60 18.88 1.50
N ASP A 172 9.28 19.17 0.40
CA ASP A 172 10.54 18.52 -0.02
C ASP A 172 11.74 18.80 0.90
N ASP A 173 11.73 19.96 1.56
CA ASP A 173 12.67 20.35 2.60
C ASP A 173 12.36 19.73 3.99
N GLY A 174 11.24 19.01 4.12
CA GLY A 174 10.80 18.40 5.37
C GLY A 174 10.03 19.34 6.31
N ALA A 175 9.74 20.57 5.89
CA ALA A 175 8.72 21.38 6.55
C ALA A 175 7.32 20.78 6.33
N TYR A 176 6.35 21.17 7.15
CA TYR A 176 4.97 20.68 7.04
C TYR A 176 3.97 21.78 7.38
N GLU A 177 2.71 21.57 6.98
CA GLU A 177 1.55 22.34 7.42
C GLU A 177 0.43 21.39 7.86
N GLY A 178 -0.45 21.88 8.74
CA GLY A 178 -1.59 21.13 9.26
C GLY A 178 -1.25 20.37 10.54
N ASP A 179 -1.82 19.18 10.68
CA ASP A 179 -1.72 18.37 11.89
C ASP A 179 -0.31 17.78 12.08
N PRO A 180 0.35 18.02 13.24
CA PRO A 180 1.71 17.55 13.48
C PRO A 180 1.81 16.02 13.62
N GLU A 181 0.77 15.36 14.14
CA GLU A 181 0.74 13.90 14.24
C GLU A 181 0.68 13.26 12.86
N ALA A 182 -0.20 13.74 11.98
CA ALA A 182 -0.27 13.29 10.59
C ALA A 182 1.04 13.52 9.82
N ALA A 183 1.68 14.67 10.01
CA ALA A 183 2.98 14.94 9.40
C ALA A 183 4.08 13.99 9.92
N ALA A 184 4.09 13.68 11.22
CA ALA A 184 5.00 12.70 11.80
C ALA A 184 4.72 11.27 11.30
N GLU A 185 3.45 10.87 11.14
CA GLU A 185 3.08 9.59 10.54
C GLU A 185 3.62 9.45 9.11
N ILE A 186 3.51 10.50 8.29
CA ILE A 186 4.07 10.54 6.93
C ILE A 186 5.59 10.32 6.98
N GLU A 187 6.30 11.04 7.84
CA GLU A 187 7.75 10.91 8.00
C GLU A 187 8.14 9.50 8.46
N ALA A 188 7.37 8.90 9.37
CA ALA A 188 7.60 7.53 9.83
C ALA A 188 7.41 6.51 8.71
N MET A 189 6.35 6.63 7.89
CA MET A 189 6.17 5.79 6.71
C MET A 189 7.34 5.92 5.72
N ARG A 190 7.78 7.15 5.46
CA ARG A 190 8.89 7.44 4.53
C ARG A 190 10.22 6.87 5.06
N LEU A 191 10.45 6.94 6.37
CA LEU A 191 11.60 6.31 7.01
C LEU A 191 11.59 4.79 6.80
N GLY A 192 10.45 4.13 7.05
CA GLY A 192 10.28 2.69 6.83
C GLY A 192 10.59 2.28 5.39
N GLN A 193 10.02 3.00 4.42
CA GLN A 193 10.34 2.83 2.99
C GLN A 193 11.82 2.98 2.71
N LYS A 194 12.42 4.10 3.14
CA LYS A 194 13.82 4.44 2.87
C LYS A 194 14.77 3.37 3.39
N VAL A 195 14.62 2.95 4.65
CA VAL A 195 15.49 1.94 5.27
C VAL A 195 15.36 0.60 4.55
N THR A 196 14.15 0.19 4.16
CA THR A 196 13.96 -1.05 3.41
C THR A 196 14.52 -0.98 2.00
N TYR A 197 14.32 0.12 1.27
CA TYR A 197 14.89 0.29 -0.07
C TYR A 197 16.41 0.34 -0.05
N LEU A 198 17.04 1.00 0.93
CA LEU A 198 18.49 0.99 1.09
C LEU A 198 19.03 -0.43 1.20
N LYS A 199 18.45 -1.25 2.08
CA LYS A 199 18.82 -2.67 2.21
C LYS A 199 18.58 -3.46 0.93
N ALA A 200 17.46 -3.21 0.25
CA ALA A 200 17.16 -3.88 -1.02
C ALA A 200 18.16 -3.50 -2.12
N ILE A 201 18.57 -2.23 -2.20
CA ILE A 201 19.60 -1.75 -3.13
C ILE A 201 20.92 -2.48 -2.87
N ASP A 202 21.37 -2.56 -1.62
CA ASP A 202 22.61 -3.26 -1.27
C ASP A 202 22.59 -4.73 -1.73
N LEU A 203 21.45 -5.41 -1.59
CA LEU A 203 21.27 -6.79 -2.05
C LEU A 203 21.25 -6.90 -3.57
N LEU A 204 20.56 -5.99 -4.27
CA LEU A 204 20.49 -5.96 -5.74
C LEU A 204 21.85 -5.66 -6.36
N GLU A 205 22.61 -4.71 -5.80
CA GLU A 205 23.98 -4.45 -6.20
C GLU A 205 24.90 -5.63 -5.88
N GLY A 206 24.67 -6.29 -4.74
CA GLY A 206 25.31 -7.55 -4.40
C GLY A 206 25.08 -8.63 -5.44
N ALA A 207 23.85 -8.74 -5.96
CA ALA A 207 23.49 -9.66 -7.05
C ALA A 207 24.22 -9.32 -8.36
N LEU A 208 24.30 -8.02 -8.72
CA LEU A 208 25.05 -7.57 -9.90
C LEU A 208 26.53 -7.94 -9.84
N ARG A 209 27.12 -7.93 -8.64
CA ARG A 209 28.54 -8.27 -8.43
C ARG A 209 28.84 -9.77 -8.40
N GLN A 210 27.84 -10.66 -8.49
CA GLN A 210 28.05 -12.11 -8.41
C GLN A 210 28.78 -12.74 -9.63
N GLY A 211 29.15 -11.95 -10.65
CA GLY A 211 29.98 -12.43 -11.77
C GLY A 211 29.28 -13.52 -12.61
N ASP A 212 30.02 -14.57 -12.98
CA ASP A 212 29.56 -15.66 -13.88
C ASP A 212 28.60 -16.67 -13.23
N ARG A 213 28.04 -16.37 -12.06
CA ARG A 213 27.04 -17.26 -11.44
C ARG A 213 25.82 -17.41 -12.36
N GLN A 214 25.24 -18.61 -12.33
CA GLN A 214 24.04 -18.90 -13.10
C GLN A 214 22.90 -17.95 -12.66
N PRO A 215 22.16 -17.31 -13.60
CA PRO A 215 21.10 -16.37 -13.26
C PRO A 215 20.06 -16.91 -12.27
N ALA A 216 19.73 -18.20 -12.36
CA ALA A 216 18.80 -18.86 -11.46
C ALA A 216 19.30 -18.90 -10.01
N GLU A 217 20.60 -19.15 -9.79
CA GLU A 217 21.21 -19.17 -8.47
C GLU A 217 21.28 -17.77 -7.87
N VAL A 218 21.60 -16.76 -8.68
CA VAL A 218 21.62 -15.35 -8.25
C VAL A 218 20.24 -14.90 -7.81
N ILE A 219 19.20 -15.24 -8.59
CA ILE A 219 17.81 -14.91 -8.24
C ILE A 219 17.34 -15.64 -6.99
N GLN A 220 17.68 -16.92 -6.83
CA GLN A 220 17.34 -17.67 -5.62
C GLN A 220 18.00 -17.06 -4.38
N TRP A 221 19.30 -16.75 -4.46
CA TRP A 221 20.01 -16.08 -3.38
C TRP A 221 19.39 -14.72 -3.05
N LEU A 222 19.09 -13.90 -4.06
CA LEU A 222 18.48 -12.59 -3.88
C LEU A 222 17.12 -12.69 -3.21
N GLN A 223 16.31 -13.68 -3.60
CA GLN A 223 14.99 -13.91 -3.02
C GLN A 223 15.09 -14.25 -1.52
N GLU A 224 15.98 -15.18 -1.13
CA GLU A 224 16.22 -15.52 0.27
C GLU A 224 16.78 -14.33 1.08
N ALA A 225 17.70 -13.57 0.48
CA ALA A 225 18.26 -12.38 1.11
C ALA A 225 17.21 -11.28 1.34
N VAL A 226 16.29 -11.08 0.40
CA VAL A 226 15.18 -10.12 0.55
C VAL A 226 14.20 -10.59 1.63
N TYR A 227 13.88 -11.89 1.72
CA TYR A 227 13.05 -12.41 2.82
C TYR A 227 13.68 -12.18 4.20
N ALA A 228 15.00 -12.14 4.29
CA ALA A 228 15.73 -11.85 5.52
C ALA A 228 15.74 -10.36 5.92
N ILE A 229 15.26 -9.44 5.08
CA ILE A 229 15.18 -8.01 5.45
C ILE A 229 14.26 -7.85 6.67
N PRO A 230 14.74 -7.24 7.77
CA PRO A 230 13.94 -6.96 8.95
C PRO A 230 12.79 -5.99 8.66
N LYS A 231 11.65 -6.21 9.30
CA LYS A 231 10.47 -5.33 9.22
C LYS A 231 10.52 -4.20 10.25
N GLN A 232 11.32 -4.38 11.29
CA GLN A 232 11.46 -3.49 12.43
C GLN A 232 12.31 -2.28 12.07
N VAL A 233 11.88 -1.11 12.55
CA VAL A 233 12.63 0.13 12.50
C VAL A 233 13.22 0.39 13.88
N SER A 234 14.49 0.80 13.94
CA SER A 234 15.17 1.04 15.21
C SER A 234 14.59 2.25 15.93
N ASP A 235 14.56 2.18 17.27
CA ASP A 235 13.99 3.26 18.08
C ASP A 235 14.78 4.57 17.92
N ASP A 236 16.11 4.53 17.73
CA ASP A 236 16.94 5.71 17.45
C ASP A 236 16.49 6.51 16.20
N LEU A 237 16.01 5.81 15.16
CA LEU A 237 15.52 6.48 13.95
C LEU A 237 14.15 7.12 14.19
N LEU A 238 13.32 6.51 15.03
CA LEU A 238 12.04 7.08 15.47
C LEU A 238 12.25 8.29 16.38
N ASP A 239 13.26 8.27 17.24
CA ASP A 239 13.64 9.41 18.09
C ASP A 239 14.01 10.63 17.24
N GLY A 240 14.73 10.40 16.14
CA GLY A 240 15.03 11.43 15.15
C GLY A 240 13.76 12.09 14.58
N ILE A 241 12.70 11.32 14.31
CA ILE A 241 11.41 11.88 13.87
C ILE A 241 10.75 12.64 15.01
N ILE A 242 10.58 12.03 16.18
CA ILE A 242 9.88 12.62 17.33
C ILE A 242 10.50 13.97 17.72
N SER A 243 11.83 14.09 17.66
CA SER A 243 12.54 15.33 17.98
C SER A 243 12.17 16.52 17.07
N ARG A 244 11.66 16.27 15.85
CA ARG A 244 11.18 17.30 14.91
C ARG A 244 9.75 17.76 15.20
N PHE A 245 9.02 17.05 16.05
CA PHE A 245 7.60 17.33 16.36
C PHE A 245 7.40 17.45 17.89
N PRO A 246 7.88 18.53 18.52
CA PRO A 246 7.88 18.68 19.98
C PRO A 246 6.48 18.80 20.59
N SER A 247 5.43 19.00 19.79
CA SER A 247 4.04 19.09 20.23
C SER A 247 3.32 17.73 20.30
N LEU A 248 3.97 16.64 19.91
CA LEU A 248 3.36 15.31 19.97
C LEU A 248 3.21 14.83 21.42
N SER A 249 2.15 14.08 21.68
CA SER A 249 1.99 13.39 22.96
C SER A 249 2.87 12.14 23.04
N ASP A 250 3.22 11.72 24.26
CA ASP A 250 4.04 10.53 24.50
C ASP A 250 3.43 9.24 23.92
N GLY A 251 2.10 9.20 23.74
CA GLY A 251 1.39 8.06 23.17
C GLY A 251 1.59 7.84 21.67
N VAL A 252 2.09 8.84 20.93
CA VAL A 252 2.20 8.80 19.46
C VAL A 252 3.30 7.85 18.99
N ARG A 253 4.31 7.54 19.83
CA ARG A 253 5.43 6.66 19.44
C ARG A 253 4.97 5.32 18.89
N SER A 254 4.00 4.67 19.53
CA SER A 254 3.47 3.37 19.08
C SER A 254 2.82 3.47 17.70
N SER A 255 2.11 4.58 17.42
CA SER A 255 1.55 4.86 16.10
C SER A 255 2.67 5.05 15.07
N LEU A 256 3.68 5.88 15.35
CA LEU A 256 4.80 6.11 14.43
C LEU A 256 5.57 4.83 14.12
N LYS A 257 5.84 4.01 15.14
CA LYS A 257 6.47 2.70 14.97
C LYS A 257 5.65 1.81 14.06
N PHE A 258 4.34 1.71 14.30
CA PHE A 258 3.42 0.96 13.45
C PHE A 258 3.44 1.46 12.00
N GLN A 259 3.39 2.77 11.77
CA GLN A 259 3.43 3.36 10.43
C GLN A 259 4.75 3.04 9.71
N ALA A 260 5.89 3.17 10.41
CA ALA A 260 7.20 2.89 9.85
C ALA A 260 7.36 1.41 9.50
N GLU A 261 7.01 0.49 10.40
CA GLU A 261 7.11 -0.95 10.18
C GLU A 261 6.11 -1.47 9.14
N SER A 262 4.90 -0.90 9.10
CA SER A 262 3.90 -1.20 8.07
C SER A 262 4.39 -0.80 6.68
N SER A 263 4.99 0.39 6.57
CA SER A 263 5.58 0.88 5.33
C SER A 263 6.80 0.06 4.89
N ALA A 264 7.67 -0.31 5.85
CA ALA A 264 8.80 -1.20 5.61
C ALA A 264 8.35 -2.58 5.08
N ARG A 265 7.31 -3.16 5.69
CA ARG A 265 6.70 -4.43 5.25
C ARG A 265 6.13 -4.32 3.84
N THR A 266 5.35 -3.27 3.56
CA THR A 266 4.77 -3.05 2.23
C THR A 266 5.86 -2.90 1.17
N THR A 267 6.92 -2.15 1.48
CA THR A 267 8.07 -1.96 0.59
C THR A 267 8.80 -3.27 0.31
N LYS A 268 9.04 -4.08 1.34
CA LYS A 268 9.64 -5.41 1.21
C LYS A 268 8.80 -6.30 0.29
N GLN A 269 7.47 -6.30 0.46
CA GLN A 269 6.56 -7.04 -0.40
C GLN A 269 6.60 -6.57 -1.87
N MET A 270 6.77 -5.28 -2.12
CA MET A 270 6.96 -4.76 -3.48
C MET A 270 8.24 -5.29 -4.13
N VAL A 271 9.36 -5.34 -3.39
CA VAL A 271 10.63 -5.89 -3.89
C VAL A 271 10.50 -7.38 -4.18
N ILE A 272 9.88 -8.15 -3.28
CA ILE A 272 9.59 -9.58 -3.48
C ILE A 272 8.78 -9.77 -4.77
N ARG A 273 7.70 -9.00 -4.93
CA ARG A 273 6.86 -9.07 -6.13
C ARG A 273 7.62 -8.74 -7.41
N GLN A 274 8.56 -7.79 -7.38
CA GLN A 274 9.40 -7.49 -8.55
C GLN A 274 10.29 -8.67 -8.94
N ILE A 275 10.88 -9.38 -7.96
CA ILE A 275 11.66 -10.60 -8.20
C ILE A 275 10.76 -11.70 -8.79
N GLU A 276 9.56 -11.90 -8.25
CA GLU A 276 8.60 -12.88 -8.74
C GLU A 276 8.17 -12.59 -10.18
N MET A 277 7.82 -11.33 -10.49
CA MET A 277 7.47 -10.91 -11.86
C MET A 277 8.63 -11.13 -12.84
N PHE A 278 9.88 -10.91 -12.41
CA PHE A 278 11.05 -11.23 -13.24
C PHE A 278 11.12 -12.74 -13.53
N LYS A 279 11.01 -13.59 -12.52
CA LYS A 279 11.02 -15.06 -12.67
C LYS A 279 9.93 -15.55 -13.62
N GLU A 280 8.72 -15.00 -13.49
CA GLU A 280 7.61 -15.30 -14.39
C GLU A 280 7.88 -14.85 -15.83
N SER A 281 8.48 -13.66 -16.03
CA SER A 281 8.81 -13.18 -17.36
C SER A 281 9.92 -14.01 -18.03
N ALA A 282 10.93 -14.40 -17.25
CA ALA A 282 12.08 -15.17 -17.72
C ALA A 282 11.70 -16.60 -18.13
N THR A 283 10.64 -17.16 -17.54
CA THR A 283 10.11 -18.48 -17.91
C THR A 283 9.19 -18.44 -19.13
N ARG A 284 8.55 -17.30 -19.44
CA ARG A 284 7.60 -17.16 -20.55
C ARG A 284 8.22 -16.64 -21.86
N SER A 285 9.33 -15.89 -21.79
CA SER A 285 9.95 -15.30 -22.98
C SER A 285 11.00 -16.24 -23.58
N SER A 286 10.89 -16.52 -24.89
CA SER A 286 11.93 -17.23 -25.66
C SER A 286 13.21 -16.40 -25.85
N GLU A 287 13.15 -15.08 -25.64
CA GLU A 287 14.31 -14.18 -25.78
C GLU A 287 15.03 -13.89 -24.46
N GLY A 288 14.52 -14.38 -23.31
CA GLY A 288 15.16 -14.24 -22.00
C GLY A 288 15.32 -12.78 -21.52
N THR A 289 14.58 -12.38 -20.49
CA THR A 289 14.83 -11.08 -19.85
C THR A 289 16.25 -11.07 -19.25
N ASN A 290 17.12 -10.16 -19.71
CA ASN A 290 18.48 -10.05 -19.19
C ASN A 290 18.47 -9.66 -17.70
N LEU A 291 19.02 -10.54 -16.85
CA LEU A 291 19.09 -10.35 -15.40
C LEU A 291 19.82 -9.06 -15.01
N HIS A 292 20.92 -8.75 -15.71
CA HIS A 292 21.72 -7.57 -15.43
C HIS A 292 20.93 -6.27 -15.69
N ASP A 293 20.22 -6.20 -16.82
CA ASP A 293 19.41 -5.03 -17.17
C ASP A 293 18.22 -4.87 -16.21
N TRP A 294 17.59 -5.98 -15.82
CA TRP A 294 16.52 -5.96 -14.82
C TRP A 294 17.03 -5.47 -13.45
N LEU A 295 18.17 -5.97 -12.98
CA LEU A 295 18.79 -5.53 -11.73
C LEU A 295 19.14 -4.04 -11.77
N ALA A 296 19.81 -3.57 -12.84
CA ALA A 296 20.20 -2.17 -12.99
C ALA A 296 18.98 -1.22 -12.97
N ARG A 297 17.90 -1.57 -13.69
CA ARG A 297 16.66 -0.79 -13.67
C ARG A 297 16.00 -0.80 -12.29
N THR A 298 15.95 -1.96 -11.64
CA THR A 298 15.32 -2.13 -10.32
C THR A 298 16.07 -1.34 -9.24
N ILE A 299 17.40 -1.29 -9.31
CA ILE A 299 18.23 -0.43 -8.45
C ILE A 299 17.91 1.04 -8.69
N ALA A 300 17.90 1.48 -9.95
CA ALA A 300 17.62 2.89 -10.29
C ALA A 300 16.20 3.31 -9.86
N GLU A 301 15.21 2.42 -9.92
CA GLU A 301 13.88 2.66 -9.39
C GLU A 301 13.88 2.72 -7.86
N SER A 302 14.54 1.78 -7.20
CA SER A 302 14.65 1.74 -5.73
C SER A 302 15.36 2.98 -5.17
N GLN A 303 16.41 3.47 -5.84
CA GLN A 303 17.13 4.70 -5.46
C GLN A 303 16.22 5.94 -5.51
N LYS A 304 15.31 6.01 -6.49
CA LYS A 304 14.30 7.09 -6.56
C LYS A 304 13.37 7.05 -5.35
N HIS A 305 12.95 5.86 -4.92
CA HIS A 305 12.08 5.70 -3.75
C HIS A 305 12.79 5.88 -2.40
N ALA A 306 14.08 5.56 -2.32
CA ALA A 306 14.89 5.76 -1.12
C ALA A 306 15.32 7.22 -0.90
N ASP A 307 15.06 8.11 -1.87
CA ASP A 307 15.62 9.46 -1.95
C ASP A 307 17.16 9.47 -1.84
N VAL A 308 17.82 8.52 -2.51
CA VAL A 308 19.29 8.39 -2.54
C VAL A 308 19.83 8.91 -3.87
N GLN A 309 21.02 9.52 -3.84
CA GLN A 309 21.63 10.15 -5.01
C GLN A 309 22.33 9.18 -5.94
#